data_AF-A0A924J4J5-F1
#
_entry.id   AF-A0A924J4J5-F1
#
_cell.length_a   1.000
_cell.length_b   1.000
_cell.length_c   1.000
_cell.angle_alpha   90.00
_cell.angle_beta   90.00
_cell.angle_gamma   90.00
#
_symmetry.space_group_name_H-M   'P 1'
#
loop_
_entity.id
_entity.type
_entity.pdbx_description
1 polymer ?
#
loop_
_entity_poly.entity_id
_entity_poly.type
_entity_poly.pdbx_seq_one_letter_code
_entity_poly.pdbx_strand_id
1 'polypeptide(L)'
;MEILEAYDLTGCAWSAAEFAGCDSKTITHYVSVRDRGGDPYAVVGRARLIDLFLDKVEEFVDRSEGKVRTDQVQVRLVAMRFVGDERWTRRAVAEAKAAWRDGHQRR
;
A
#
# COMPACT_ATOMS: atom_id res chain seq x y z
N MET A 1 5.69 18.63 -20.04
CA MET A 1 5.23 17.39 -20.69
C MET A 1 5.29 16.29 -19.66
N GLU A 2 4.39 15.31 -19.68
CA GLU A 2 4.49 14.17 -18.74
C GLU A 2 5.74 13.34 -19.03
N ILE A 3 6.30 12.70 -17.99
CA ILE A 3 7.58 11.97 -18.06
C ILE A 3 7.60 10.92 -19.18
N LEU A 4 6.56 10.08 -19.23
CA LEU A 4 6.47 9.00 -20.21
C LEU A 4 6.13 9.52 -21.60
N GLU A 5 5.31 10.57 -21.69
CA GLU A 5 4.97 11.24 -22.96
C GLU A 5 6.22 11.85 -23.61
N ALA A 6 7.09 12.47 -22.82
CA ALA A 6 8.37 13.01 -23.29
C ALA A 6 9.31 11.93 -23.83
N TYR A 7 9.30 10.75 -23.22
CA TYR A 7 10.07 9.61 -23.73
C TYR A 7 9.47 9.04 -25.00
N ASP A 8 8.15 8.89 -25.07
CA ASP A 8 7.47 8.36 -26.27
C ASP A 8 7.63 9.30 -27.48
N LEU A 9 7.73 10.62 -27.24
CA LEU A 9 8.00 11.61 -28.28
C LEU A 9 9.45 11.58 -28.78
N THR A 10 10.43 11.38 -27.89
CA THR A 10 11.86 11.57 -28.20
C THR A 10 12.63 10.27 -28.41
N GLY A 11 12.14 9.15 -27.87
CA GLY A 11 12.84 7.87 -27.81
C GLY A 11 14.14 7.88 -26.98
N CYS A 12 14.47 8.99 -26.31
CA CYS A 12 15.75 9.19 -25.64
C CYS A 12 15.56 9.79 -24.25
N ALA A 13 16.06 9.11 -23.22
CA ALA A 13 15.89 9.55 -21.82
C ALA A 13 16.53 10.92 -21.53
N TRP A 14 17.62 11.26 -22.21
CA TRP A 14 18.31 12.55 -22.04
C TRP A 14 17.51 13.71 -22.66
N SER A 15 17.00 13.53 -23.87
CA SER A 15 16.15 14.55 -24.51
C SER A 15 14.81 14.67 -23.79
N ALA A 16 14.18 13.55 -23.41
CA ALA A 16 12.94 13.53 -22.65
C ALA A 16 13.04 14.28 -21.31
N ALA A 17 14.18 14.14 -20.61
CA ALA A 17 14.46 14.83 -19.36
C ALA A 17 14.37 16.37 -19.50
N GLU A 18 14.84 16.93 -20.62
CA GLU A 18 14.75 18.36 -20.90
C GLU A 18 13.29 18.82 -21.10
N PHE A 19 12.46 18.02 -21.77
CA PHE A 19 11.03 18.31 -21.98
C PHE A 19 10.15 18.12 -20.73
N ALA A 20 10.50 17.13 -19.90
CA ALA A 20 9.78 16.79 -18.68
C ALA A 20 10.25 17.59 -17.45
N GLY A 21 11.43 18.21 -17.51
CA GLY A 21 12.02 18.97 -16.40
C GLY A 21 12.49 18.09 -15.25
N CYS A 22 12.94 16.86 -15.52
CA CYS A 22 13.42 15.91 -14.51
C CYS A 22 14.75 15.26 -14.92
N ASP A 23 15.38 14.48 -14.02
CA ASP A 23 16.63 13.78 -14.34
C ASP A 23 16.41 12.58 -15.30
N SER A 24 17.39 12.32 -16.17
CA SER A 24 17.32 11.23 -17.16
C SER A 24 17.26 9.83 -16.52
N LYS A 25 17.75 9.66 -15.29
CA LYS A 25 17.58 8.40 -14.53
C LYS A 25 16.14 8.21 -14.09
N THR A 26 15.41 9.29 -13.79
CA THR A 26 13.98 9.21 -13.48
C THR A 26 13.20 8.74 -14.70
N ILE A 27 13.47 9.32 -15.88
CA ILE A 27 12.87 8.84 -17.14
C ILE A 27 13.18 7.35 -17.35
N THR A 28 14.45 6.97 -17.27
CA THR A 28 14.90 5.58 -17.46
C THR A 28 14.23 4.62 -16.48
N HIS A 29 14.12 5.01 -15.20
CA HIS A 29 13.43 4.21 -14.18
C HIS A 29 11.95 4.05 -14.52
N TYR A 30 11.25 5.13 -14.87
CA TYR A 30 9.82 5.13 -15.14
C TYR A 30 9.48 4.29 -16.38
N VAL A 31 10.27 4.44 -17.45
CA VAL A 31 10.17 3.61 -18.65
C VAL A 31 10.42 2.15 -18.31
N SER A 32 11.45 1.84 -17.53
CA SER A 32 11.73 0.46 -17.13
C SER A 32 10.62 -0.17 -16.29
N VAL A 33 9.96 0.60 -15.42
CA VAL A 33 8.80 0.12 -14.66
C VAL A 33 7.61 -0.13 -15.60
N ARG A 34 7.32 0.80 -16.50
CA ARG A 34 6.27 0.65 -17.53
C ARG A 34 6.50 -0.57 -18.41
N ASP A 35 7.71 -0.77 -18.91
CA ASP A 35 8.05 -1.87 -19.83
C ASP A 35 7.91 -3.25 -19.16
N ARG A 36 8.02 -3.30 -17.83
CA ARG A 36 7.73 -4.49 -17.02
C ARG A 36 6.24 -4.66 -16.71
N GLY A 37 5.38 -3.79 -17.23
CA GLY A 37 3.94 -3.74 -16.95
C GLY A 37 3.58 -3.17 -15.57
N GLY A 38 4.54 -2.52 -14.90
CA GLY A 38 4.31 -1.84 -13.63
C GLY A 38 3.83 -0.40 -13.82
N ASP A 39 3.21 0.14 -12.77
CA ASP A 39 2.88 1.57 -12.70
C ASP A 39 4.02 2.33 -11.98
N PRO A 40 4.75 3.23 -12.67
CA PRO A 40 5.82 4.01 -12.06
C PRO A 40 5.34 5.03 -11.02
N TYR A 41 4.04 5.34 -11.01
CA TYR A 41 3.42 6.22 -10.03
C TYR A 41 2.81 5.46 -8.84
N ALA A 42 2.83 4.11 -8.87
CA ALA A 42 2.32 3.31 -7.78
C ALA A 42 3.15 3.53 -6.51
N VAL A 43 2.48 3.93 -5.43
CA VAL A 43 3.08 3.98 -4.11
C VAL A 43 3.24 2.55 -3.60
N VAL A 44 4.42 1.98 -3.76
CA VAL A 44 4.74 0.65 -3.22
C VAL A 44 4.99 0.78 -1.72
N GLY A 45 3.98 0.47 -0.91
CA GLY A 45 4.14 0.29 0.53
C GLY A 45 5.10 -0.87 0.81
N ARG A 46 6.07 -0.67 1.70
CA ARG A 46 6.91 -1.78 2.18
C ARG A 46 6.04 -2.75 2.99
N ALA A 47 6.24 -4.06 2.75
CA ALA A 47 5.61 -5.09 3.56
C ALA A 47 5.95 -4.90 5.04
N ARG A 48 4.91 -4.81 5.87
CA ARG A 48 4.98 -4.69 7.33
C ARG A 48 4.75 -6.08 7.94
N LEU A 49 5.39 -6.37 9.07
CA LEU A 49 5.14 -7.59 9.85
C LEU A 49 3.66 -7.88 10.13
N ILE A 50 2.84 -6.84 10.30
CA ILE A 50 1.41 -6.99 10.54
C ILE A 50 0.62 -7.43 9.30
N ASP A 51 1.19 -7.25 8.11
CA ASP A 51 0.53 -7.62 6.86
C ASP A 51 0.27 -9.14 6.81
N LEU A 52 1.12 -9.95 7.46
CA LEU A 52 0.93 -11.39 7.64
C LEU A 52 -0.29 -11.77 8.51
N PHE A 53 -0.84 -10.81 9.24
CA PHE A 53 -1.93 -11.02 10.19
C PHE A 53 -3.20 -10.23 9.82
N LEU A 54 -3.21 -9.50 8.70
CA LEU A 54 -4.35 -8.66 8.30
C LEU A 54 -5.63 -9.46 8.15
N ASP A 55 -5.59 -10.61 7.46
CA ASP A 55 -6.73 -11.52 7.32
C ASP A 55 -7.34 -11.88 8.69
N LYS A 56 -6.47 -12.08 9.69
CA LYS A 56 -6.92 -12.44 11.04
C LYS A 56 -7.53 -11.26 11.79
N VAL A 57 -6.99 -10.07 11.59
CA VAL A 57 -7.55 -8.83 12.14
C VAL A 57 -8.93 -8.58 11.52
N GLU A 58 -9.07 -8.71 10.20
CA GLU A 58 -10.33 -8.58 9.48
C GLU A 58 -11.37 -9.60 9.97
N GLU A 59 -10.98 -10.86 10.13
CA GLU A 59 -11.85 -11.91 10.71
C GLU A 59 -12.36 -11.52 12.11
N PHE A 60 -11.50 -10.97 12.97
CA PHE A 60 -11.93 -10.53 14.30
C PHE A 60 -12.85 -9.31 14.26
N VAL A 61 -12.60 -8.38 13.35
CA VAL A 61 -13.46 -7.21 13.12
C VAL A 61 -14.82 -7.68 12.66
N ASP A 62 -14.88 -8.55 11.65
CA ASP A 62 -16.12 -9.07 11.06
C ASP A 62 -16.97 -9.83 12.09
N ARG A 63 -16.38 -10.79 12.80
CA ARG A 63 -17.08 -11.54 13.88
C ARG A 63 -17.59 -10.67 15.02
N SER A 64 -17.01 -9.48 15.18
CA SER A 64 -17.40 -8.54 16.23
C SER A 64 -18.33 -7.43 15.72
N GLU A 65 -18.70 -7.45 14.43
CA GLU A 65 -19.44 -6.36 13.78
C GLU A 65 -18.75 -5.00 13.97
N GLY A 66 -17.41 -4.98 13.89
CA GLY A 66 -16.61 -3.77 14.12
C GLY A 66 -16.44 -3.33 15.58
N LYS A 67 -16.95 -4.08 16.56
CA LYS A 67 -16.92 -3.72 17.99
C LYS A 67 -15.68 -4.23 18.74
N VAL A 68 -14.84 -5.07 18.12
CA VAL A 68 -13.65 -5.64 18.77
C VAL A 68 -12.71 -4.54 19.29
N ARG A 69 -12.19 -4.72 20.51
CA ARG A 69 -11.19 -3.82 21.08
C ARG A 69 -9.78 -4.22 20.64
N THR A 70 -8.94 -3.22 20.43
CA THR A 70 -7.56 -3.41 19.95
C THR A 70 -6.70 -4.25 20.89
N ASP A 71 -6.83 -4.05 22.21
CA ASP A 71 -6.11 -4.81 23.24
C ASP A 71 -6.37 -6.32 23.12
N GLN A 72 -7.62 -6.71 22.90
CA GLN A 72 -7.99 -8.12 22.70
C GLN A 72 -7.46 -8.68 21.39
N VAL A 73 -7.36 -7.86 20.34
CA VAL A 73 -6.70 -8.27 19.08
C VAL A 73 -5.20 -8.46 19.32
N GLN A 74 -4.53 -7.55 20.02
CA GLN A 74 -3.10 -7.65 20.32
C GLN A 74 -2.79 -8.94 21.09
N VAL A 75 -3.56 -9.27 22.13
CA VAL A 75 -3.40 -10.52 22.89
C VAL A 75 -3.50 -11.74 21.99
N ARG A 76 -4.47 -11.77 21.06
CA ARG A 76 -4.66 -12.87 20.11
C ARG A 76 -3.53 -12.96 19.09
N LEU A 77 -3.07 -11.83 18.56
CA LEU A 77 -1.96 -11.78 17.62
C LEU A 77 -0.65 -12.25 18.28
N VAL A 78 -0.38 -11.80 19.50
CA VAL A 78 0.80 -12.24 20.27
C VAL A 78 0.76 -13.75 20.52
N ALA A 79 -0.42 -14.32 20.83
CA ALA A 79 -0.60 -15.77 20.94
C ALA A 79 -0.30 -16.52 19.62
N MET A 80 -0.45 -15.84 18.48
CA MET A 80 -0.08 -16.32 17.13
C MET A 80 1.36 -15.96 16.74
N ARG A 81 2.20 -15.59 17.71
CA ARG A 81 3.61 -15.20 17.53
C ARG A 81 3.83 -13.88 16.79
N PHE A 82 2.85 -12.98 16.81
CA PHE A 82 3.11 -11.60 16.37
C PHE A 82 4.08 -10.92 17.33
N VAL A 83 5.17 -10.37 16.78
CA VAL A 83 6.25 -9.69 17.52
C VAL A 83 6.16 -8.16 17.44
N GLY A 84 5.17 -7.61 16.74
CA GLY A 84 4.97 -6.17 16.65
C GLY A 84 4.31 -5.57 17.88
N ASP A 85 4.39 -4.24 17.98
CA ASP A 85 3.83 -3.48 19.09
C ASP A 85 2.31 -3.24 18.96
N GLU A 86 1.71 -2.75 20.03
CA GLU A 86 0.28 -2.43 20.06
C GLU A 86 -0.09 -1.28 19.11
N ARG A 87 0.83 -0.37 18.79
CA ARG A 87 0.57 0.75 17.86
C ARG A 87 0.31 0.21 16.45
N TRP A 88 1.07 -0.79 16.01
CA TRP A 88 0.85 -1.46 14.73
C TRP A 88 -0.51 -2.13 14.70
N THR A 89 -0.86 -2.88 15.74
CA THR A 89 -2.17 -3.54 15.86
C THR A 89 -3.33 -2.55 15.89
N ARG A 90 -3.18 -1.44 16.61
CA ARG A 90 -4.19 -0.36 16.62
C ARG A 90 -4.44 0.22 15.23
N ARG A 91 -3.37 0.43 14.46
CA ARG A 91 -3.49 0.97 13.10
C ARG A 91 -4.18 -0.04 12.18
N ALA A 92 -3.76 -1.31 12.19
CA ALA A 92 -4.38 -2.35 11.38
C ALA A 92 -5.86 -2.56 11.74
N VAL A 93 -6.21 -2.58 13.03
CA VAL A 93 -7.62 -2.68 13.48
C VAL A 93 -8.43 -1.47 13.02
N ALA A 94 -7.87 -0.26 13.07
CA ALA A 94 -8.57 0.95 12.60
C ALA A 94 -8.81 0.91 11.08
N GLU A 95 -7.79 0.51 10.30
CA GLU A 95 -7.89 0.32 8.85
C GLU A 95 -8.94 -0.75 8.51
N ALA A 96 -8.90 -1.92 9.16
CA ALA A 96 -9.88 -2.99 8.98
C ALA A 96 -11.31 -2.58 9.37
N LYS A 97 -11.49 -1.84 10.46
CA LYS A 97 -12.81 -1.29 10.85
C LYS A 97 -13.33 -0.24 9.88
N ALA A 98 -12.46 0.54 9.25
CA ALA A 98 -12.87 1.48 8.21
C ALA A 98 -13.37 0.71 6.97
N ALA A 99 -12.58 -0.25 6.48
CA ALA A 99 -12.96 -1.10 5.36
C ALA A 99 -14.28 -1.87 5.61
N TRP A 100 -14.44 -2.45 6.81
CA TRP A 100 -15.66 -3.14 7.21
C TRP A 100 -16.88 -2.21 7.15
N ARG A 101 -16.77 -0.97 7.65
CA ARG A 101 -17.86 0.01 7.60
C ARG A 101 -18.18 0.42 6.16
N ASP A 102 -17.19 0.66 5.33
CA ASP A 102 -17.40 1.03 3.92
C ASP A 102 -18.11 -0.08 3.13
N GLY A 103 -17.83 -1.35 3.44
CA GLY A 103 -18.52 -2.50 2.86
C GLY A 103 -19.95 -2.70 3.38
N HIS A 104 -20.20 -2.39 4.65
CA HIS A 104 -21.51 -2.59 5.29
C HIS A 104 -22.46 -1.39 5.18
N GLN A 105 -21.94 -0.17 4.97
CA GLN A 105 -22.76 1.03 4.72
C GLN A 105 -23.28 1.13 3.28
N ARG A 106 -22.73 0.35 2.34
CA ARG A 106 -23.16 0.32 0.93
C ARG A 106 -24.31 -0.66 0.65
N ARG A 107 -25.07 -1.06 1.68
CA ARG A 107 -26.28 -1.89 1.56
C ARG A 107 -27.52 -1.12 1.97
#